data_AF-H2JGU1-F1
#
_entry.id   AF-H2JGU1-F1
#
_cell.length_a   1.000
_cell.length_b   1.000
_cell.length_c   1.000
_cell.angle_alpha   90.00
_cell.angle_beta   90.00
_cell.angle_gamma   90.00
#
_symmetry.space_group_name_H-M   'P 1'
#
loop_
_entity.id
_entity.type
_entity.pdbx_description
1 polymer ?
#
loop_
_entity_poly.entity_id
_entity_poly.type
_entity_poly.pdbx_seq_one_letter_code
_entity_poly.pdbx_strand_id
1 'polypeptide(L)'
;MDYFIEICTIITFIEQRIKQKLDFAELEKTLNFTYRHIRGIFKIRTNMSLSHYIMIRKIANCALEIVSTPKSLTTIAFEYGFDNYDTFTRAFKRETGIRPSEFKKSGLVCGRKHICLGVYAPAILNLDQKSVLQNLSEVDFMSKTFKTQDSCILYGVPKVYYGRNIGGGWQGTPFPMCLQAVLDYMGQNVHYSYIMAASGASFRLRWNVNGWDLSAVDIRNIYEKKLMPFELAFKAVGRKFKILNKDSYSYSRKDFINLIKSEIDEGRPVIALGVVGPPEASIITGYKDNCETILGWSLFQDNMEFSENVTFDESGYFICNKWWENTEAVMSIGEEISVMSSMKELLENAYYLLTTDTIRVEECGTYFGGQKAYSAWASAMADDLNFSKQTQLSLLIERMMCFGDAVTMVGEGRSYAAGYINWIGETNPEVSNECRNCAGYLNAVADSVTKMSNILGGFGGEDAVQKFADKEIRMQIVSLIKLAQRSEAKACDELKTLICKV
;
A
#
# COMPACT_ATOMS: atom_id res chain seq x y z
N MET A 1 -11.42 -33.26 19.04
CA MET A 1 -10.23 -32.97 18.22
C MET A 1 -10.53 -31.67 17.49
N ASP A 2 -9.71 -30.65 17.70
CA ASP A 2 -9.89 -29.35 17.03
C ASP A 2 -9.29 -29.44 15.63
N TYR A 3 -10.13 -29.60 14.61
CA TYR A 3 -9.70 -29.72 13.20
C TYR A 3 -9.33 -28.37 12.56
N PHE A 4 -8.82 -27.44 13.37
CA PHE A 4 -8.56 -26.06 12.97
C PHE A 4 -7.57 -25.98 11.79
N ILE A 5 -6.43 -26.64 11.94
CA ILE A 5 -5.34 -26.61 10.96
C ILE A 5 -5.77 -27.30 9.67
N GLU A 6 -6.51 -28.41 9.78
CA GLU A 6 -6.98 -29.19 8.65
C GLU A 6 -8.00 -28.39 7.83
N ILE A 7 -8.94 -27.68 8.47
CA ILE A 7 -9.85 -26.82 7.71
C ILE A 7 -9.11 -25.65 7.06
N CYS A 8 -8.19 -24.97 7.77
CA CYS A 8 -7.40 -23.90 7.16
C CYS A 8 -6.62 -24.41 5.93
N THR A 9 -6.08 -25.63 6.02
CA THR A 9 -5.39 -26.29 4.90
C THR A 9 -6.34 -26.59 3.75
N ILE A 10 -7.54 -27.10 4.01
CA ILE A 10 -8.58 -27.35 3.00
C ILE A 10 -8.97 -26.04 2.29
N ILE A 11 -9.22 -24.98 3.06
CA ILE A 11 -9.60 -23.66 2.53
C ILE A 11 -8.46 -23.08 1.68
N THR A 12 -7.24 -23.09 2.19
CA THR A 12 -6.04 -22.59 1.48
C THR A 12 -5.86 -23.34 0.16
N PHE A 13 -5.96 -24.67 0.19
CA PHE A 13 -5.85 -25.51 -0.99
C PHE A 13 -6.87 -25.11 -2.06
N ILE A 14 -8.12 -24.87 -1.67
CA ILE A 14 -9.20 -24.48 -2.57
C ILE A 14 -9.00 -23.07 -3.12
N GLU A 15 -8.74 -22.08 -2.27
CA GLU A 15 -8.63 -20.68 -2.70
C GLU A 15 -7.44 -20.46 -3.65
N GLN A 16 -6.31 -21.12 -3.39
CA GLN A 16 -5.13 -21.03 -4.27
C GLN A 16 -5.33 -21.68 -5.64
N ARG A 17 -6.28 -22.62 -5.76
CA ARG A 17 -6.49 -23.43 -6.96
C ARG A 17 -7.90 -23.24 -7.55
N ILE A 18 -8.59 -22.14 -7.22
CA ILE A 18 -10.03 -21.97 -7.53
C ILE A 18 -10.35 -21.97 -9.04
N LYS A 19 -9.39 -21.55 -9.87
CA LYS A 19 -9.46 -21.57 -11.36
C LYS A 19 -9.04 -22.90 -11.97
N GLN A 20 -8.35 -23.74 -11.21
CA GLN A 20 -7.77 -24.99 -11.69
C GLN A 20 -8.72 -26.16 -11.41
N LYS A 21 -8.46 -27.30 -12.05
CA LYS A 21 -9.13 -28.55 -11.68
C LYS A 21 -8.59 -28.98 -10.30
N LEU A 22 -9.46 -28.99 -9.30
CA LEU A 22 -9.11 -29.42 -7.94
C LEU A 22 -8.88 -30.93 -7.92
N ASP A 23 -7.63 -31.35 -7.71
CA ASP A 23 -7.28 -32.74 -7.47
C ASP A 23 -7.33 -33.05 -5.98
N PHE A 24 -8.42 -33.69 -5.54
CA PHE A 24 -8.59 -34.03 -4.14
C PHE A 24 -7.67 -35.16 -3.67
N ALA A 25 -7.02 -35.92 -4.56
CA ALA A 25 -6.03 -36.92 -4.14
C ALA A 25 -4.79 -36.27 -3.50
N GLU A 26 -4.39 -35.08 -3.98
CA GLU A 26 -3.33 -34.28 -3.36
C GLU A 26 -3.72 -33.83 -1.95
N LEU A 27 -4.97 -33.42 -1.78
CA LEU A 27 -5.51 -32.99 -0.48
C LEU A 27 -5.64 -34.17 0.51
N GLU A 28 -6.08 -35.34 0.03
CA GLU A 28 -6.13 -36.58 0.83
C GLU A 28 -4.74 -36.97 1.33
N LYS A 29 -3.72 -36.90 0.46
CA LYS A 29 -2.33 -37.20 0.82
C LYS A 29 -1.77 -36.19 1.82
N THR A 30 -2.08 -34.91 1.66
CA THR A 30 -1.59 -33.82 2.53
C THR A 30 -2.15 -33.93 3.94
N LEU A 31 -3.44 -34.26 4.07
CA LEU A 31 -4.14 -34.35 5.36
C LEU A 31 -4.13 -35.76 5.95
N ASN A 32 -3.62 -36.75 5.21
CA ASN A 32 -3.72 -38.17 5.52
C ASN A 32 -5.17 -38.63 5.82
N PHE A 33 -6.16 -37.97 5.19
CA PHE A 33 -7.59 -38.22 5.37
C PHE A 33 -8.22 -38.61 4.04
N THR A 34 -9.21 -39.51 4.09
CA THR A 34 -10.03 -39.78 2.90
C THR A 34 -10.90 -38.57 2.58
N TYR A 35 -11.27 -38.40 1.30
CA TYR A 35 -12.09 -37.31 0.80
C TYR A 35 -13.47 -37.32 1.45
N ARG A 36 -13.99 -38.51 1.75
CA ARG A 36 -15.21 -38.68 2.55
C ARG A 36 -15.05 -38.04 3.93
N HIS A 37 -13.92 -38.28 4.61
CA HIS A 37 -13.64 -37.70 5.91
C HIS A 37 -13.43 -36.19 5.84
N ILE A 38 -12.67 -35.69 4.85
CA ILE A 38 -12.47 -34.26 4.58
C ILE A 38 -13.82 -33.55 4.41
N ARG A 39 -14.72 -34.08 3.57
CA ARG A 39 -16.07 -33.52 3.39
C ARG A 39 -16.89 -33.55 4.69
N GLY A 40 -16.75 -34.61 5.48
CA GLY A 40 -17.41 -34.76 6.76
C GLY A 40 -16.96 -33.70 7.76
N ILE A 41 -15.65 -33.58 7.99
CA ILE A 41 -15.06 -32.58 8.88
C ILE A 41 -15.43 -31.18 8.41
N PHE A 42 -15.27 -30.87 7.12
CA PHE A 42 -15.62 -29.56 6.58
C PHE A 42 -17.08 -29.22 6.82
N LYS A 43 -18.01 -30.13 6.53
CA LYS A 43 -19.44 -29.90 6.78
C LYS A 43 -19.77 -29.70 8.26
N ILE A 44 -19.14 -30.47 9.14
CA ILE A 44 -19.35 -30.35 10.59
C ILE A 44 -18.85 -29.00 11.11
N ARG A 45 -17.69 -28.53 10.62
CA ARG A 45 -17.04 -27.31 11.13
C ARG A 45 -17.57 -26.03 10.50
N THR A 46 -18.00 -26.07 9.24
CA THR A 46 -18.46 -24.87 8.50
C THR A 46 -19.96 -24.81 8.32
N ASN A 47 -20.69 -25.84 8.76
CA ASN A 47 -22.11 -26.06 8.48
C ASN A 47 -22.47 -26.05 6.97
N MET A 48 -21.46 -26.20 6.10
CA MET A 48 -21.60 -26.10 4.65
C MET A 48 -20.91 -27.28 3.95
N SER A 49 -21.53 -27.82 2.90
CA SER A 49 -20.84 -28.85 2.11
C SER A 49 -19.65 -28.27 1.34
N LEU A 50 -18.56 -29.01 1.26
CA LEU A 50 -17.35 -28.60 0.54
C LEU A 50 -17.61 -28.19 -0.92
N SER A 51 -18.49 -28.93 -1.61
CA SER A 51 -18.90 -28.61 -2.99
C SER A 51 -19.67 -27.30 -3.10
N HIS A 52 -20.52 -27.01 -2.12
CA HIS A 52 -21.27 -25.76 -2.08
C HIS A 52 -20.31 -24.59 -1.80
N TYR A 53 -19.38 -24.76 -0.86
CA TYR A 53 -18.31 -23.80 -0.60
C TYR A 53 -17.55 -23.47 -1.89
N ILE A 54 -16.98 -24.46 -2.58
CA ILE A 54 -16.23 -24.26 -3.84
C ILE A 54 -17.06 -23.49 -4.88
N MET A 55 -18.34 -23.84 -5.03
CA MET A 55 -19.23 -23.15 -5.98
C MET A 55 -19.41 -21.68 -5.63
N ILE A 56 -19.71 -21.38 -4.37
CA ILE A 56 -19.87 -20.00 -3.87
C ILE A 56 -18.57 -19.21 -4.08
N ARG A 57 -17.41 -19.82 -3.77
CA ARG A 57 -16.10 -19.20 -3.96
C ARG A 57 -15.80 -18.93 -5.43
N LYS A 58 -16.12 -19.84 -6.34
CA LYS A 58 -16.03 -19.61 -7.80
C LYS A 58 -16.90 -18.44 -8.23
N ILE A 59 -18.16 -18.38 -7.80
CA ILE A 59 -19.07 -17.27 -8.14
C ILE A 59 -18.54 -15.93 -7.63
N ALA A 60 -18.03 -15.88 -6.39
CA ALA A 60 -17.47 -14.65 -5.84
C ALA A 60 -16.22 -14.17 -6.59
N ASN A 61 -15.36 -15.10 -7.01
CA ASN A 61 -14.20 -14.78 -7.83
C ASN A 61 -14.60 -14.34 -9.26
N CYS A 62 -15.61 -14.98 -9.87
CA CYS A 62 -16.18 -14.52 -11.14
C CYS A 62 -16.75 -13.09 -10.99
N ALA A 63 -17.48 -12.81 -9.92
CA ALA A 63 -18.04 -11.49 -9.67
C ALA A 63 -16.95 -10.42 -9.58
N LEU A 64 -15.84 -10.71 -8.91
CA LEU A 64 -14.68 -9.82 -8.87
C LEU A 64 -14.12 -9.58 -10.28
N GLU A 65 -13.87 -10.63 -11.07
CA GLU A 65 -13.34 -10.44 -12.43
C GLU A 65 -14.29 -9.73 -13.39
N ILE A 66 -15.61 -9.85 -13.18
CA ILE A 66 -16.61 -9.11 -13.95
C ILE A 66 -16.45 -7.60 -13.75
N VAL A 67 -16.07 -7.16 -12.54
CA VAL A 67 -15.92 -5.74 -12.22
C VAL A 67 -14.48 -5.24 -12.35
N SER A 68 -13.48 -6.11 -12.25
CA SER A 68 -12.06 -5.73 -12.22
C SER A 68 -11.31 -5.97 -13.55
N THR A 69 -11.93 -6.64 -14.52
CA THR A 69 -11.28 -6.97 -15.79
C THR A 69 -12.17 -6.67 -17.01
N PRO A 70 -11.57 -6.40 -18.19
CA PRO A 70 -12.32 -6.21 -19.43
C PRO A 70 -12.79 -7.52 -20.08
N LYS A 71 -12.55 -8.68 -19.44
CA LYS A 71 -12.87 -9.99 -20.02
C LYS A 71 -14.36 -10.15 -20.32
N SER A 72 -14.66 -10.97 -21.32
CA SER A 72 -16.04 -11.35 -21.62
C SER A 72 -16.61 -12.24 -20.50
N LEU A 73 -17.91 -12.15 -20.24
CA LEU A 73 -18.57 -12.97 -19.21
C LEU A 73 -18.43 -14.47 -19.52
N THR A 74 -18.39 -14.83 -20.81
CA THR A 74 -18.16 -16.18 -21.29
C THR A 74 -16.75 -16.67 -20.99
N THR A 75 -15.73 -15.84 -21.23
CA THR A 75 -14.32 -16.14 -20.89
C THR A 75 -14.18 -16.39 -19.39
N ILE A 76 -14.74 -15.49 -18.57
CA ILE A 76 -14.72 -15.63 -17.11
C ILE A 76 -15.39 -16.95 -16.71
N ALA A 77 -16.57 -17.27 -17.24
CA ALA A 77 -17.25 -18.53 -16.92
C ALA A 77 -16.36 -19.77 -17.21
N PHE A 78 -15.70 -19.81 -18.37
CA PHE A 78 -14.85 -20.94 -18.73
C PHE A 78 -13.58 -21.04 -17.87
N GLU A 79 -12.94 -19.91 -17.51
CA GLU A 79 -11.77 -19.90 -16.63
C GLU A 79 -12.05 -20.46 -15.23
N TYR A 80 -13.30 -20.38 -14.76
CA TYR A 80 -13.73 -20.97 -13.49
C TYR A 80 -14.35 -22.37 -13.65
N GLY A 81 -14.22 -22.98 -14.83
CA GLY A 81 -14.61 -24.36 -15.10
C GLY A 81 -16.11 -24.58 -15.20
N PHE A 82 -16.88 -23.60 -15.69
CA PHE A 82 -18.26 -23.82 -16.09
C PHE A 82 -18.31 -24.33 -17.54
N ASP A 83 -18.98 -25.47 -17.78
CA ASP A 83 -19.05 -26.10 -19.11
C ASP A 83 -19.81 -25.28 -20.16
N ASN A 84 -20.70 -24.40 -19.72
CA ASN A 84 -21.42 -23.47 -20.59
C ASN A 84 -21.93 -22.25 -19.83
N TYR A 85 -22.22 -21.19 -20.59
CA TYR A 85 -22.62 -19.88 -20.09
C TYR A 85 -23.99 -19.88 -19.37
N ASP A 86 -24.93 -20.73 -19.79
CA ASP A 86 -26.26 -20.83 -19.16
C ASP A 86 -26.19 -21.43 -17.75
N THR A 87 -25.31 -22.39 -17.55
CA THR A 87 -25.07 -23.01 -16.24
C THR A 87 -24.41 -22.02 -15.30
N PHE A 88 -23.41 -21.27 -15.79
CA PHE A 88 -22.83 -20.14 -15.06
C PHE A 88 -23.89 -19.10 -14.68
N THR A 89 -24.70 -18.64 -15.64
CA THR A 89 -25.71 -17.60 -15.40
C THR A 89 -26.72 -18.02 -14.34
N ARG A 90 -27.18 -19.27 -14.37
CA ARG A 90 -28.10 -19.81 -13.35
C ARG A 90 -27.46 -19.91 -11.98
N ALA A 91 -26.23 -20.41 -11.90
CA ALA A 91 -25.49 -20.50 -10.64
C ALA A 91 -25.24 -19.10 -10.06
N PHE A 92 -24.76 -18.17 -10.88
CA PHE A 92 -24.50 -16.79 -10.48
C PHE A 92 -25.76 -16.10 -9.97
N LYS A 93 -26.88 -16.21 -10.69
CA LYS A 93 -28.17 -15.64 -10.25
C LYS A 93 -28.67 -16.29 -8.96
N ARG A 94 -28.47 -17.59 -8.77
CA ARG A 94 -28.87 -18.28 -7.55
C ARG A 94 -28.10 -17.76 -6.33
N GLU A 95 -26.79 -17.58 -6.45
CA GLU A 95 -25.97 -17.13 -5.31
C GLU A 95 -26.05 -15.61 -5.08
N THR A 96 -26.17 -14.81 -6.15
CA THR A 96 -26.10 -13.34 -6.08
C THR A 96 -27.46 -12.63 -6.19
N GLY A 97 -28.53 -13.34 -6.59
CA GLY A 97 -29.85 -12.76 -6.83
C GLY A 97 -30.05 -12.11 -8.21
N ILE A 98 -28.97 -11.74 -8.92
CA ILE A 98 -29.03 -11.06 -10.22
C ILE A 98 -28.20 -11.75 -11.30
N ARG A 99 -28.45 -11.47 -12.58
CA ARG A 99 -27.68 -12.10 -13.67
C ARG A 99 -26.27 -11.47 -13.80
N PRO A 100 -25.26 -12.20 -14.30
CA PRO A 100 -23.91 -11.66 -14.53
C PRO A 100 -23.89 -10.38 -15.38
N SER A 101 -24.74 -10.30 -16.41
CA SER A 101 -24.86 -9.13 -17.29
C SER A 101 -25.46 -7.91 -16.60
N GLU A 102 -26.35 -8.13 -15.64
CA GLU A 102 -26.95 -7.08 -14.80
C GLU A 102 -25.93 -6.65 -13.75
N PHE A 103 -25.23 -7.61 -13.13
CA PHE A 103 -24.14 -7.38 -12.19
C PHE A 103 -23.02 -6.50 -12.77
N LYS A 104 -22.66 -6.71 -14.04
CA LYS A 104 -21.67 -5.88 -14.75
C LYS A 104 -22.10 -4.40 -14.88
N LYS A 105 -23.41 -4.12 -14.87
CA LYS A 105 -23.98 -2.77 -15.08
C LYS A 105 -24.44 -2.11 -13.78
N SER A 106 -24.55 -2.86 -12.68
CA SER A 106 -25.20 -2.39 -11.46
C SER A 106 -24.32 -1.53 -10.54
N GLY A 107 -23.03 -1.37 -10.85
CA GLY A 107 -22.09 -0.65 -9.98
C GLY A 107 -21.84 -1.34 -8.63
N LEU A 108 -22.24 -2.61 -8.48
CA LEU A 108 -22.00 -3.38 -7.25
C LEU A 108 -20.51 -3.62 -7.05
N VAL A 109 -20.07 -3.43 -5.81
CA VAL A 109 -18.65 -3.55 -5.45
C VAL A 109 -18.33 -4.98 -5.02
N CYS A 110 -17.29 -5.54 -5.66
CA CYS A 110 -16.63 -6.75 -5.18
C CYS A 110 -15.40 -6.36 -4.38
N GLY A 111 -15.26 -6.94 -3.20
CA GLY A 111 -14.05 -6.85 -2.41
C GLY A 111 -13.56 -8.24 -2.07
N ARG A 112 -12.97 -8.39 -0.90
CA ARG A 112 -12.48 -9.66 -0.37
C ARG A 112 -12.86 -9.71 1.10
N LYS A 113 -13.20 -10.90 1.57
CA LYS A 113 -13.55 -11.18 2.96
C LYS A 113 -12.50 -12.10 3.55
N HIS A 114 -12.20 -11.93 4.84
CA HIS A 114 -11.41 -12.89 5.59
C HIS A 114 -12.15 -14.23 5.64
N ILE A 115 -11.47 -15.32 5.27
CA ILE A 115 -12.07 -16.66 5.28
C ILE A 115 -11.46 -17.50 6.41
N CYS A 116 -10.13 -17.57 6.48
CA CYS A 116 -9.40 -18.28 7.54
C CYS A 116 -7.94 -17.80 7.60
N LEU A 117 -7.10 -18.48 8.40
CA LEU A 117 -5.74 -18.02 8.68
C LEU A 117 -4.89 -17.79 7.42
N GLY A 118 -4.67 -16.51 7.09
CA GLY A 118 -3.81 -16.10 5.97
C GLY A 118 -4.51 -16.21 4.61
N VAL A 119 -5.83 -16.44 4.60
CA VAL A 119 -6.62 -16.62 3.39
C VAL A 119 -7.75 -15.59 3.35
N TYR A 120 -7.61 -14.65 2.42
CA TYR A 120 -8.66 -13.73 2.02
C TYR A 120 -9.08 -14.07 0.62
N ALA A 121 -10.37 -13.97 0.37
CA ALA A 121 -10.89 -14.38 -0.91
C ALA A 121 -12.04 -13.49 -1.37
N PRO A 122 -12.28 -13.37 -2.69
CA PRO A 122 -13.28 -12.43 -3.22
C PRO A 122 -14.66 -12.60 -2.61
N ALA A 123 -15.36 -11.49 -2.41
CA ALA A 123 -16.72 -11.46 -1.87
C ALA A 123 -17.49 -10.27 -2.46
N ILE A 124 -18.81 -10.40 -2.56
CA ILE A 124 -19.69 -9.34 -3.02
C ILE A 124 -20.23 -8.62 -1.78
N LEU A 125 -19.93 -7.33 -1.62
CA LEU A 125 -20.04 -6.66 -0.33
C LEU A 125 -21.44 -6.07 -0.05
N ASN A 126 -22.24 -5.77 -1.08
CA ASN A 126 -23.52 -5.04 -0.97
C ASN A 126 -24.73 -5.77 -1.61
N LEU A 127 -24.88 -7.09 -1.41
CA LEU A 127 -26.06 -7.84 -1.86
C LEU A 127 -27.24 -7.70 -0.89
N ASP A 128 -28.47 -7.93 -1.36
CA ASP A 128 -29.65 -8.03 -0.47
C ASP A 128 -29.50 -9.19 0.53
N GLN A 129 -30.10 -9.05 1.73
CA GLN A 129 -30.05 -9.99 2.89
C GLN A 129 -30.39 -11.47 2.59
N LYS A 130 -30.84 -11.79 1.37
CA LYS A 130 -31.21 -13.15 0.94
C LYS A 130 -30.05 -13.93 0.30
N SER A 131 -28.86 -13.33 0.13
CA SER A 131 -27.72 -14.02 -0.50
C SER A 131 -27.03 -15.02 0.43
N VAL A 132 -26.75 -16.22 -0.09
CA VAL A 132 -25.95 -17.25 0.60
C VAL A 132 -24.49 -16.79 0.81
N LEU A 133 -23.97 -15.88 -0.04
CA LEU A 133 -22.63 -15.31 0.09
C LEU A 133 -22.44 -14.46 1.36
N GLN A 134 -23.51 -13.83 1.86
CA GLN A 134 -23.50 -13.08 3.12
C GLN A 134 -23.58 -14.00 4.34
N ASN A 135 -24.30 -15.12 4.18
CA ASN A 135 -24.52 -16.13 5.21
C ASN A 135 -23.45 -17.24 5.22
N LEU A 136 -22.35 -17.07 4.48
CA LEU A 136 -21.11 -17.76 4.80
C LEU A 136 -20.78 -17.34 6.24
N SER A 137 -21.19 -18.16 7.21
CA SER A 137 -20.65 -18.09 8.55
C SER A 137 -19.15 -18.11 8.35
N GLU A 138 -18.50 -17.00 8.71
CA GLU A 138 -17.08 -17.00 9.01
C GLU A 138 -16.87 -18.28 9.77
N VAL A 139 -16.07 -19.19 9.20
CA VAL A 139 -15.68 -20.31 10.01
C VAL A 139 -14.90 -19.63 11.10
N ASP A 140 -15.47 -19.62 12.31
CA ASP A 140 -15.07 -18.79 13.42
C ASP A 140 -13.71 -19.32 13.89
N PHE A 141 -12.70 -19.03 13.09
CA PHE A 141 -11.33 -19.44 13.24
C PHE A 141 -10.66 -18.40 14.12
N MET A 142 -11.21 -18.29 15.32
CA MET A 142 -10.79 -17.48 16.46
C MET A 142 -9.42 -17.90 17.04
N SER A 143 -8.41 -18.17 16.20
CA SER A 143 -7.05 -18.46 16.70
C SER A 143 -5.96 -17.50 16.19
N LYS A 144 -6.35 -16.37 15.58
CA LYS A 144 -5.41 -15.32 15.15
C LYS A 144 -5.24 -14.17 16.13
N THR A 145 -6.16 -14.09 17.08
CA THR A 145 -6.19 -13.04 18.06
C THR A 145 -5.89 -13.68 19.40
N PHE A 146 -4.69 -13.48 19.91
CA PHE A 146 -4.47 -13.74 21.33
C PHE A 146 -5.09 -12.58 22.08
N LYS A 147 -6.23 -12.81 22.75
CA LYS A 147 -6.94 -11.78 23.51
C LYS A 147 -7.10 -12.19 24.97
N THR A 148 -6.60 -11.35 25.86
CA THR A 148 -6.86 -11.38 27.31
C THR A 148 -7.65 -10.14 27.70
N GLN A 149 -7.87 -9.94 29.00
CA GLN A 149 -8.55 -8.74 29.51
C GLN A 149 -7.77 -7.45 29.22
N ASP A 150 -6.45 -7.52 29.12
CA ASP A 150 -5.53 -6.38 29.06
C ASP A 150 -4.57 -6.41 27.87
N SER A 151 -4.64 -7.44 27.01
CA SER A 151 -3.74 -7.64 25.89
C SER A 151 -4.48 -8.20 24.68
N CYS A 152 -4.07 -7.80 23.49
CA CYS A 152 -4.60 -8.32 22.24
C CYS A 152 -3.51 -8.32 21.15
N ILE A 153 -3.30 -9.43 20.45
CA ILE A 153 -2.28 -9.53 19.38
C ILE A 153 -2.89 -10.14 18.13
N LEU A 154 -2.75 -9.45 17.00
CA LEU A 154 -3.16 -9.89 15.66
C LEU A 154 -1.99 -10.56 14.93
N TYR A 155 -2.07 -11.88 14.75
CA TYR A 155 -1.05 -12.62 14.02
C TYR A 155 -1.30 -12.66 12.50
N GLY A 156 -0.22 -12.66 11.72
CA GLY A 156 -0.27 -12.79 10.26
C GLY A 156 -0.54 -11.49 9.51
N VAL A 157 -0.33 -10.33 10.15
CA VAL A 157 -0.23 -9.05 9.45
C VAL A 157 1.08 -9.07 8.64
N PRO A 158 1.05 -8.76 7.32
CA PRO A 158 2.25 -8.84 6.48
C PRO A 158 3.40 -7.96 7.00
N LYS A 159 4.63 -8.51 7.02
CA LYS A 159 5.85 -7.74 7.35
C LYS A 159 6.08 -6.64 6.32
N VAL A 160 6.45 -5.45 6.79
CA VAL A 160 6.96 -4.34 5.98
C VAL A 160 8.46 -4.18 6.18
N TYR A 161 9.20 -3.91 5.10
CA TYR A 161 10.66 -3.71 5.09
C TYR A 161 11.09 -3.04 3.78
N TYR A 162 12.20 -2.30 3.79
CA TYR A 162 12.74 -1.66 2.59
C TYR A 162 13.12 -2.68 1.50
N GLY A 163 12.75 -2.40 0.26
CA GLY A 163 13.06 -3.28 -0.88
C GLY A 163 12.13 -4.48 -1.03
N ARG A 164 10.95 -4.44 -0.38
CA ARG A 164 9.86 -5.37 -0.69
C ARG A 164 9.53 -5.30 -2.18
N ASN A 165 9.48 -6.46 -2.84
CA ASN A 165 9.16 -6.56 -4.26
C ASN A 165 7.94 -7.46 -4.48
N ILE A 166 6.76 -6.84 -4.42
CA ILE A 166 5.49 -7.49 -4.76
C ILE A 166 4.97 -6.87 -6.05
N GLY A 167 4.74 -7.71 -7.06
CA GLY A 167 4.29 -7.25 -8.38
C GLY A 167 5.39 -6.73 -9.30
N GLY A 168 6.67 -6.96 -8.98
CA GLY A 168 7.80 -6.73 -9.89
C GLY A 168 8.53 -5.38 -9.75
N GLY A 169 8.19 -4.55 -8.77
CA GLY A 169 8.85 -3.26 -8.51
C GLY A 169 9.36 -3.12 -7.06
N TRP A 170 10.42 -2.33 -6.88
CA TRP A 170 10.98 -1.99 -5.56
C TRP A 170 10.07 -1.04 -4.79
N GLN A 171 9.77 -1.35 -3.52
CA GLN A 171 8.98 -0.51 -2.63
C GLN A 171 9.84 0.04 -1.49
N GLY A 172 9.70 1.33 -1.20
CA GLY A 172 10.45 2.01 -0.15
C GLY A 172 9.74 3.17 0.52
N THR A 173 8.46 3.41 0.24
CA THR A 173 7.71 4.46 0.94
C THR A 173 6.92 3.89 2.12
N PRO A 174 7.25 4.23 3.39
CA PRO A 174 6.70 3.57 4.57
C PRO A 174 5.17 3.56 4.65
N PHE A 175 4.51 4.71 4.50
CA PHE A 175 3.04 4.79 4.65
C PHE A 175 2.27 3.95 3.62
N PRO A 176 2.50 4.08 2.30
CA PRO A 176 1.86 3.22 1.30
C PRO A 176 2.12 1.73 1.51
N MET A 177 3.30 1.35 2.00
CA MET A 177 3.61 -0.05 2.33
C MET A 177 2.82 -0.55 3.53
N CYS A 178 2.73 0.25 4.59
CA CYS A 178 1.92 -0.05 5.77
C CYS A 178 0.45 -0.14 5.40
N LEU A 179 -0.07 0.82 4.64
CA LEU A 179 -1.44 0.81 4.17
C LEU A 179 -1.74 -0.42 3.31
N GLN A 180 -0.88 -0.78 2.38
CA GLN A 180 -1.05 -2.01 1.59
C GLN A 180 -1.10 -3.25 2.49
N ALA A 181 -0.18 -3.39 3.45
CA ALA A 181 -0.12 -4.54 4.35
C ALA A 181 -1.37 -4.64 5.25
N VAL A 182 -1.85 -3.51 5.79
CA VAL A 182 -3.09 -3.46 6.57
C VAL A 182 -4.30 -3.81 5.70
N LEU A 183 -4.40 -3.26 4.50
CA LEU A 183 -5.51 -3.57 3.59
C LEU A 183 -5.49 -5.04 3.15
N ASP A 184 -4.33 -5.61 2.83
CA ASP A 184 -4.18 -7.03 2.51
C ASP A 184 -4.62 -7.91 3.71
N TYR A 185 -4.27 -7.51 4.94
CA TYR A 185 -4.74 -8.15 6.16
C TYR A 185 -6.23 -7.89 6.45
N MET A 186 -6.84 -6.85 5.92
CA MET A 186 -8.29 -6.66 5.97
C MET A 186 -8.98 -7.28 4.75
N GLY A 187 -8.21 -8.01 3.93
CA GLY A 187 -8.64 -8.66 2.71
C GLY A 187 -8.66 -7.77 1.49
N GLN A 188 -8.67 -6.45 1.61
CA GLN A 188 -8.73 -5.57 0.46
C GLN A 188 -7.40 -5.50 -0.28
N ASN A 189 -7.31 -6.17 -1.42
CA ASN A 189 -6.11 -6.10 -2.23
C ASN A 189 -6.12 -4.81 -3.07
N VAL A 190 -5.26 -3.87 -2.71
CA VAL A 190 -5.02 -2.63 -3.45
C VAL A 190 -3.59 -2.62 -3.93
N HIS A 191 -3.40 -2.33 -5.22
CA HIS A 191 -2.06 -2.28 -5.80
C HIS A 191 -1.27 -1.10 -5.21
N TYR A 192 0.01 -1.32 -4.92
CA TYR A 192 0.89 -0.32 -4.31
C TYR A 192 0.93 0.99 -5.11
N SER A 193 0.96 0.90 -6.45
CA SER A 193 0.96 2.07 -7.34
C SER A 193 -0.28 2.95 -7.17
N TYR A 194 -1.44 2.35 -6.90
CA TYR A 194 -2.67 3.10 -6.65
C TYR A 194 -2.57 3.89 -5.34
N ILE A 195 -2.05 3.27 -4.27
CA ILE A 195 -1.86 3.95 -2.98
C ILE A 195 -0.81 5.06 -3.09
N MET A 196 0.30 4.81 -3.79
CA MET A 196 1.34 5.79 -4.06
C MET A 196 0.80 7.00 -4.85
N ALA A 197 -0.01 6.77 -5.89
CA ALA A 197 -0.63 7.83 -6.67
C ALA A 197 -1.68 8.59 -5.85
N ALA A 198 -2.53 7.87 -5.10
CA ALA A 198 -3.61 8.45 -4.32
C ALA A 198 -3.13 9.32 -3.16
N SER A 199 -2.09 8.87 -2.45
CA SER A 199 -1.45 9.66 -1.39
C SER A 199 -0.67 10.86 -1.92
N GLY A 200 -0.39 10.92 -3.22
CA GLY A 200 0.48 11.91 -3.83
C GLY A 200 1.97 11.57 -3.76
N ALA A 201 2.37 10.51 -3.05
CA ALA A 201 3.76 10.09 -2.90
C ALA A 201 4.46 9.84 -4.24
N SER A 202 3.75 9.33 -5.25
CA SER A 202 4.30 9.13 -6.60
C SER A 202 4.84 10.41 -7.25
N PHE A 203 4.29 11.57 -6.89
CA PHE A 203 4.54 12.85 -7.54
C PHE A 203 5.41 13.77 -6.69
N ARG A 204 5.93 13.29 -5.55
CA ARG A 204 6.64 14.15 -4.60
C ARG A 204 8.05 14.50 -5.05
N LEU A 205 8.36 15.79 -5.10
CA LEU A 205 9.72 16.29 -5.02
C LEU A 205 9.62 17.62 -4.27
N ARG A 206 10.17 17.65 -3.06
CA ARG A 206 10.22 18.85 -2.23
C ARG A 206 11.67 19.20 -1.97
N TRP A 207 11.97 20.48 -1.94
CA TRP A 207 13.30 20.99 -1.61
C TRP A 207 13.17 22.14 -0.63
N ASN A 208 13.80 22.04 0.54
CA ASN A 208 13.70 23.09 1.55
C ASN A 208 14.35 24.38 1.02
N VAL A 209 13.67 25.51 1.17
CA VAL A 209 14.18 26.80 0.68
C VAL A 209 15.48 27.23 1.36
N ASN A 210 15.77 26.69 2.54
CA ASN A 210 16.98 26.95 3.32
C ASN A 210 18.17 26.06 2.90
N GLY A 211 17.98 25.08 2.01
CA GLY A 211 19.05 24.24 1.48
C GLY A 211 18.86 22.75 1.73
N TRP A 212 19.97 22.07 2.05
CA TRP A 212 20.01 20.64 2.33
C TRP A 212 19.25 20.32 3.61
N ASP A 213 18.27 19.44 3.52
CA ASP A 213 17.38 19.10 4.63
C ASP A 213 16.72 17.74 4.39
N LEU A 214 16.79 16.86 5.39
CA LEU A 214 16.26 15.49 5.31
C LEU A 214 14.74 15.46 5.34
N SER A 215 14.08 16.53 5.79
CA SER A 215 12.60 16.58 5.80
C SER A 215 11.98 16.55 4.40
N ALA A 216 12.77 16.78 3.34
CA ALA A 216 12.34 16.68 1.95
C ALA A 216 11.78 15.29 1.59
N VAL A 217 12.15 14.25 2.36
CA VAL A 217 11.69 12.87 2.15
C VAL A 217 10.29 12.59 2.70
N ASP A 218 9.90 13.37 3.70
CA ASP A 218 8.73 13.11 4.50
C ASP A 218 7.45 13.34 3.68
N ILE A 219 6.60 12.31 3.63
CA ILE A 219 5.31 12.36 2.92
C ILE A 219 4.41 13.48 3.46
N ARG A 220 4.57 13.88 4.72
CA ARG A 220 3.79 14.96 5.36
C ARG A 220 4.10 16.34 4.80
N ASN A 221 5.27 16.51 4.17
CA ASN A 221 5.71 17.79 3.63
C ASN A 221 5.28 18.03 2.18
N ILE A 222 4.44 17.16 1.59
CA ILE A 222 4.07 17.27 0.17
C ILE A 222 2.82 18.14 -0.07
N TYR A 223 2.05 18.47 0.97
CA TYR A 223 0.91 19.40 0.94
C TYR A 223 1.05 20.45 2.04
N GLU A 224 0.28 21.54 1.97
CA GLU A 224 0.24 22.55 3.03
C GLU A 224 -0.24 21.98 4.39
N LYS A 225 -1.09 20.94 4.33
CA LYS A 225 -1.60 20.21 5.50
C LYS A 225 -0.92 18.86 5.65
N LYS A 226 -0.25 18.64 6.79
CA LYS A 226 0.55 17.43 7.07
C LYS A 226 -0.21 16.10 6.94
N LEU A 227 -1.51 16.09 7.25
CA LEU A 227 -2.32 14.86 7.26
C LEU A 227 -2.96 14.52 5.91
N MET A 228 -2.95 15.46 4.95
CA MET A 228 -3.63 15.32 3.66
C MET A 228 -3.19 14.09 2.84
N PRO A 229 -1.91 13.67 2.80
CA PRO A 229 -1.52 12.44 2.08
C PRO A 229 -2.24 11.19 2.57
N PHE A 230 -2.43 11.10 3.90
CA PHE A 230 -3.08 9.95 4.54
C PHE A 230 -4.58 9.97 4.29
N GLU A 231 -5.23 11.12 4.46
CA GLU A 231 -6.66 11.32 4.20
C GLU A 231 -7.02 10.98 2.74
N LEU A 232 -6.21 11.46 1.79
CA LEU A 232 -6.42 11.17 0.36
C LEU A 232 -6.28 9.69 0.04
N ALA A 233 -5.28 9.01 0.62
CA ALA A 233 -5.10 7.58 0.43
C ALA A 233 -6.25 6.77 1.03
N PHE A 234 -6.70 7.08 2.25
CA PHE A 234 -7.84 6.41 2.88
C PHE A 234 -9.15 6.65 2.13
N LYS A 235 -9.40 7.89 1.67
CA LYS A 235 -10.54 8.20 0.80
C LYS A 235 -10.47 7.39 -0.50
N ALA A 236 -9.30 7.33 -1.14
CA ALA A 236 -9.14 6.62 -2.41
C ALA A 236 -9.38 5.12 -2.28
N VAL A 237 -8.97 4.48 -1.17
CA VAL A 237 -9.26 3.05 -0.94
C VAL A 237 -10.69 2.79 -0.47
N GLY A 238 -11.53 3.82 -0.32
CA GLY A 238 -12.96 3.69 -0.10
C GLY A 238 -13.34 3.21 1.31
N ARG A 239 -12.53 3.51 2.32
CA ARG A 239 -12.78 3.12 3.71
C ARG A 239 -13.00 4.35 4.59
N LYS A 240 -13.88 4.26 5.58
CA LYS A 240 -13.90 5.23 6.68
C LYS A 240 -12.59 5.12 7.45
N PHE A 241 -12.13 6.23 7.97
CA PHE A 241 -10.87 6.29 8.71
C PHE A 241 -10.99 7.28 9.86
N LYS A 242 -10.08 7.14 10.83
CA LYS A 242 -9.90 8.09 11.91
C LYS A 242 -8.41 8.34 12.10
N ILE A 243 -8.03 9.61 12.20
CA ILE A 243 -6.66 10.03 12.47
C ILE A 243 -6.65 10.82 13.78
N LEU A 244 -5.84 10.39 14.73
CA LEU A 244 -5.49 11.18 15.93
C LEU A 244 -4.06 11.66 15.77
N ASN A 245 -3.83 12.96 15.92
CA ASN A 245 -2.51 13.58 15.87
C ASN A 245 -2.29 14.42 17.14
N LYS A 246 -1.09 14.36 17.73
CA LYS A 246 -0.68 15.13 18.90
C LYS A 246 -0.64 16.65 18.67
N ASP A 247 -0.39 17.11 17.45
CA ASP A 247 -0.37 18.55 17.14
C ASP A 247 -1.73 19.21 17.45
N SER A 248 -2.81 18.43 17.47
CA SER A 248 -4.10 18.91 17.96
C SER A 248 -4.15 18.82 19.48
N TYR A 249 -4.32 19.97 20.16
CA TYR A 249 -4.54 20.07 21.61
C TYR A 249 -5.75 19.26 22.14
N SER A 250 -6.50 18.60 21.25
CA SER A 250 -7.72 17.84 21.52
C SER A 250 -7.52 16.39 21.94
N TYR A 251 -6.34 15.78 21.76
CA TYR A 251 -6.14 14.35 22.02
C TYR A 251 -5.07 14.07 23.07
N SER A 252 -5.43 13.22 24.04
CA SER A 252 -4.55 12.75 25.11
C SER A 252 -3.95 11.37 24.81
N ARG A 253 -2.95 10.94 25.60
CA ARG A 253 -2.45 9.54 25.59
C ARG A 253 -3.58 8.53 25.70
N LYS A 254 -4.59 8.85 26.52
CA LYS A 254 -5.76 7.98 26.72
C LYS A 254 -6.59 7.82 25.45
N ASP A 255 -6.70 8.86 24.62
CA ASP A 255 -7.46 8.79 23.36
C ASP A 255 -6.75 7.90 22.33
N PHE A 256 -5.43 7.98 22.26
CA PHE A 256 -4.61 7.10 21.43
C PHE A 256 -4.74 5.64 21.88
N ILE A 257 -4.60 5.38 23.18
CA ILE A 257 -4.79 4.04 23.77
C ILE A 257 -6.19 3.52 23.46
N ASN A 258 -7.24 4.33 23.65
CA ASN A 258 -8.62 3.92 23.39
C ASN A 258 -8.82 3.53 21.92
N LEU A 259 -8.27 4.30 20.97
CA LEU A 259 -8.34 3.96 19.56
C LEU A 259 -7.61 2.66 19.26
N ILE A 260 -6.35 2.53 19.69
CA ILE A 260 -5.55 1.31 19.46
C ILE A 260 -6.27 0.09 20.01
N LYS A 261 -6.71 0.14 21.28
CA LYS A 261 -7.41 -0.98 21.92
C LYS A 261 -8.67 -1.35 21.14
N SER A 262 -9.52 -0.37 20.81
CA SER A 262 -10.80 -0.62 20.12
C SER A 262 -10.58 -1.29 18.76
N GLU A 263 -9.61 -0.84 17.98
CA GLU A 263 -9.36 -1.37 16.64
C GLU A 263 -8.72 -2.76 16.68
N ILE A 264 -7.68 -2.93 17.50
CA ILE A 264 -6.99 -4.21 17.65
C ILE A 264 -7.92 -5.27 18.23
N ASP A 265 -8.77 -4.92 19.21
CA ASP A 265 -9.75 -5.82 19.80
C ASP A 265 -10.79 -6.33 18.80
N GLU A 266 -11.09 -5.54 17.76
CA GLU A 266 -11.98 -5.88 16.66
C GLU A 266 -11.24 -6.51 15.46
N GLY A 267 -9.95 -6.83 15.62
CA GLY A 267 -9.18 -7.52 14.59
C GLY A 267 -8.58 -6.62 13.52
N ARG A 268 -8.51 -5.29 13.75
CA ARG A 268 -8.00 -4.33 12.75
C ARG A 268 -6.67 -3.72 13.19
N PRO A 269 -5.59 -3.91 12.40
CA PRO A 269 -4.31 -3.25 12.66
C PRO A 269 -4.43 -1.73 12.56
N VAL A 270 -3.58 -1.03 13.31
CA VAL A 270 -3.52 0.44 13.35
C VAL A 270 -2.22 0.92 12.73
N ILE A 271 -2.24 1.98 11.93
CA ILE A 271 -1.02 2.61 11.42
C ILE A 271 -0.63 3.73 12.39
N ALA A 272 0.65 3.83 12.73
CA ALA A 272 1.15 4.85 13.63
C ALA A 272 2.44 5.50 13.10
N LEU A 273 2.61 6.79 13.31
CA LEU A 273 3.82 7.53 12.90
C LEU A 273 4.75 7.70 14.10
N GLY A 274 6.01 7.30 13.97
CA GLY A 274 7.03 7.53 15.01
C GLY A 274 7.08 6.51 16.14
N VAL A 275 6.50 5.32 15.97
CA VAL A 275 6.61 4.24 16.97
C VAL A 275 8.03 3.69 17.03
N VAL A 276 8.63 3.41 15.86
CA VAL A 276 10.01 2.98 15.71
C VAL A 276 10.64 3.78 14.58
N GLY A 277 11.78 4.41 14.86
CA GLY A 277 12.52 5.21 13.90
C GLY A 277 12.08 6.67 13.83
N PRO A 278 12.32 7.35 12.69
CA PRO A 278 11.77 8.68 12.46
C PRO A 278 10.23 8.65 12.52
N PRO A 279 9.52 9.79 12.43
CA PRO A 279 8.06 9.87 12.42
C PRO A 279 7.40 9.30 11.14
N GLU A 280 7.90 8.15 10.70
CA GLU A 280 7.44 7.35 9.58
C GLU A 280 6.46 6.26 10.05
N ALA A 281 5.73 5.73 9.08
CA ALA A 281 4.66 4.76 9.34
C ALA A 281 5.20 3.41 9.83
N SER A 282 4.60 2.94 10.92
CA SER A 282 4.66 1.59 11.46
C SER A 282 3.24 1.00 11.54
N ILE A 283 3.13 -0.33 11.60
CA ILE A 283 1.87 -1.03 11.83
C ILE A 283 1.86 -1.53 13.26
N ILE A 284 0.88 -1.12 14.06
CA ILE A 284 0.55 -1.71 15.34
C ILE A 284 -0.35 -2.92 15.07
N THR A 285 0.14 -4.10 15.45
CA THR A 285 -0.54 -5.39 15.31
C THR A 285 -1.06 -5.90 16.64
N GLY A 286 -0.64 -5.33 17.76
CA GLY A 286 -1.10 -5.74 19.08
C GLY A 286 -0.71 -4.80 20.20
N TYR A 287 -1.24 -5.07 21.38
CA TYR A 287 -0.88 -4.43 22.63
C TYR A 287 -0.81 -5.43 23.78
N LYS A 288 -0.02 -5.08 24.80
CA LYS A 288 0.05 -5.75 26.10
C LYS A 288 -0.14 -4.73 27.23
N ASP A 289 -0.60 -5.20 28.38
CA ASP A 289 -0.72 -4.41 29.61
C ASP A 289 -1.49 -3.08 29.41
N ASN A 290 -2.65 -3.13 28.77
CA ASN A 290 -3.48 -1.96 28.45
C ASN A 290 -2.77 -0.89 27.58
N CYS A 291 -1.96 -1.32 26.61
CA CYS A 291 -1.15 -0.46 25.74
C CYS A 291 0.01 0.24 26.44
N GLU A 292 0.45 -0.22 27.61
CA GLU A 292 1.78 0.16 28.09
C GLU A 292 2.87 -0.40 27.17
N THR A 293 2.60 -1.52 26.50
CA THR A 293 3.46 -2.05 25.43
C THR A 293 2.65 -2.27 24.15
N ILE A 294 3.25 -1.98 23.00
CA ILE A 294 2.68 -2.27 21.68
C ILE A 294 3.59 -3.18 20.86
N LEU A 295 2.97 -3.93 19.96
CA LEU A 295 3.63 -4.86 19.05
C LEU A 295 3.32 -4.50 17.60
N GLY A 296 4.24 -4.78 16.69
CA GLY A 296 4.02 -4.37 15.30
C GLY A 296 5.12 -4.67 14.29
N TRP A 297 5.00 -4.03 13.13
CA TRP A 297 6.04 -3.98 12.09
C TRP A 297 6.46 -2.54 11.80
N SER A 298 7.76 -2.31 11.63
CA SER A 298 8.31 -1.06 11.13
C SER A 298 9.41 -1.34 10.11
N LEU A 299 9.57 -0.47 9.12
CA LEU A 299 10.68 -0.56 8.18
C LEU A 299 12.04 -0.25 8.85
N PHE A 300 12.01 0.37 10.03
CA PHE A 300 13.19 0.79 10.79
C PHE A 300 13.54 -0.15 11.95
N GLN A 301 12.74 -1.18 12.21
CA GLN A 301 12.94 -2.05 13.39
C GLN A 301 14.28 -2.81 13.37
N ASP A 302 14.81 -3.09 12.17
CA ASP A 302 16.05 -3.82 11.98
C ASP A 302 17.27 -2.86 11.89
N ASN A 303 17.06 -1.54 11.99
CA ASN A 303 18.12 -0.53 11.99
C ASN A 303 18.59 -0.25 13.42
N MET A 304 19.87 -0.52 13.69
CA MET A 304 20.51 -0.36 15.00
C MET A 304 20.37 1.05 15.59
N GLU A 305 20.31 2.09 14.76
CA GLU A 305 20.10 3.48 15.20
C GLU A 305 18.73 3.69 15.87
N PHE A 306 17.72 2.93 15.42
CA PHE A 306 16.33 3.13 15.81
C PHE A 306 15.77 2.02 16.71
N SER A 307 16.54 0.94 16.91
CA SER A 307 16.08 -0.25 17.63
C SER A 307 16.48 -0.27 19.12
N GLU A 308 17.07 0.79 19.68
CA GLU A 308 17.61 0.80 21.05
C GLU A 308 16.57 0.40 22.12
N ASN A 309 15.32 0.85 21.96
CA ASN A 309 14.22 0.54 22.89
C ASN A 309 13.23 -0.50 22.32
N VAL A 310 13.67 -1.26 21.30
CA VAL A 310 12.85 -2.25 20.62
C VAL A 310 13.39 -3.64 20.93
N THR A 311 12.50 -4.52 21.39
CA THR A 311 12.76 -5.96 21.44
C THR A 311 11.88 -6.67 20.43
N PHE A 312 12.01 -8.00 20.29
CA PHE A 312 11.26 -8.75 19.28
C PHE A 312 10.49 -9.90 19.90
N ASP A 313 9.25 -10.05 19.44
CA ASP A 313 8.44 -11.23 19.66
C ASP A 313 8.95 -12.40 18.80
N GLU A 314 8.60 -13.65 19.14
CA GLU A 314 8.97 -14.84 18.36
C GLU A 314 8.46 -14.78 16.91
N SER A 315 7.36 -14.07 16.66
CA SER A 315 6.83 -13.80 15.33
C SER A 315 7.65 -12.79 14.50
N GLY A 316 8.62 -12.13 15.13
CA GLY A 316 9.42 -11.05 14.56
C GLY A 316 8.80 -9.66 14.72
N TYR A 317 7.62 -9.54 15.33
CA TYR A 317 7.04 -8.24 15.63
C TYR A 317 7.97 -7.46 16.56
N PHE A 318 8.15 -6.15 16.29
CA PHE A 318 8.76 -5.28 17.26
C PHE A 318 7.90 -5.26 18.54
N ILE A 319 8.53 -5.07 19.69
CA ILE A 319 7.90 -4.82 20.98
C ILE A 319 8.47 -3.49 21.50
N CYS A 320 7.60 -2.51 21.73
CA CYS A 320 7.98 -1.18 22.19
C CYS A 320 7.13 -0.75 23.39
N ASN A 321 7.80 -0.45 24.51
CA ASN A 321 7.17 0.06 25.75
C ASN A 321 7.34 1.58 25.94
N LYS A 322 8.13 2.23 25.07
CA LYS A 322 8.31 3.70 25.01
C LYS A 322 7.78 4.26 23.69
N TRP A 323 6.64 3.75 23.26
CA TRP A 323 6.05 4.15 21.99
C TRP A 323 5.44 5.55 22.08
N TRP A 324 4.95 5.95 23.25
CA TRP A 324 4.17 7.17 23.39
C TRP A 324 4.99 8.42 23.10
N GLU A 325 6.25 8.49 23.51
CA GLU A 325 7.09 9.68 23.46
C GLU A 325 7.21 10.23 22.03
N ASN A 326 7.55 9.35 21.08
CA ASN A 326 7.82 9.70 19.69
C ASN A 326 6.61 9.52 18.76
N THR A 327 5.55 8.81 19.19
CA THR A 327 4.37 8.61 18.33
C THR A 327 3.65 9.92 18.09
N GLU A 328 3.63 10.41 16.85
CA GLU A 328 2.98 11.68 16.51
C GLU A 328 1.49 11.49 16.15
N ALA A 329 1.17 10.41 15.46
CA ALA A 329 -0.19 10.12 15.04
C ALA A 329 -0.51 8.62 15.04
N VAL A 330 -1.79 8.29 15.22
CA VAL A 330 -2.36 6.95 15.02
C VAL A 330 -3.55 7.04 14.08
N MET A 331 -3.68 6.05 13.21
CA MET A 331 -4.66 6.03 12.14
C MET A 331 -5.34 4.67 12.08
N SER A 332 -6.67 4.68 12.15
CA SER A 332 -7.47 3.48 11.92
C SER A 332 -8.21 3.54 10.60
N ILE A 333 -8.41 2.37 10.02
CA ILE A 333 -9.14 2.16 8.78
C ILE A 333 -10.31 1.24 9.15
N GLY A 334 -11.51 1.78 9.14
CA GLY A 334 -12.72 1.03 9.47
C GLY A 334 -13.17 0.14 8.30
N GLU A 335 -14.12 -0.76 8.57
CA GLU A 335 -14.67 -1.64 7.54
C GLU A 335 -15.71 -0.95 6.65
N GLU A 336 -16.33 0.10 7.16
CA GLU A 336 -17.38 0.85 6.48
C GLU A 336 -16.89 1.51 5.19
N ILE A 337 -17.69 1.36 4.14
CA ILE A 337 -17.39 1.91 2.81
C ILE A 337 -17.62 3.42 2.82
N SER A 338 -16.69 4.15 2.21
CA SER A 338 -16.77 5.59 1.97
C SER A 338 -16.69 5.89 0.46
N VAL A 339 -17.05 7.11 0.08
CA VAL A 339 -16.98 7.59 -1.32
C VAL A 339 -15.51 7.65 -1.74
N MET A 340 -15.18 6.89 -2.79
CA MET A 340 -13.84 6.86 -3.38
C MET A 340 -13.56 8.14 -4.18
N SER A 341 -12.29 8.54 -4.21
CA SER A 341 -11.85 9.62 -5.09
C SER A 341 -12.06 9.24 -6.56
N SER A 342 -12.57 10.18 -7.35
CA SER A 342 -12.70 9.97 -8.78
C SER A 342 -11.33 9.95 -9.47
N MET A 343 -11.24 9.32 -10.64
CA MET A 343 -10.02 9.34 -11.45
C MET A 343 -9.55 10.77 -11.73
N LYS A 344 -10.48 11.67 -12.04
CA LYS A 344 -10.21 13.07 -12.30
C LYS A 344 -9.61 13.78 -11.08
N GLU A 345 -10.19 13.60 -9.90
CA GLU A 345 -9.65 14.17 -8.65
C GLU A 345 -8.21 13.70 -8.40
N LEU A 346 -7.91 12.41 -8.65
CA LEU A 346 -6.55 11.87 -8.50
C LEU A 346 -5.55 12.47 -9.49
N LEU A 347 -5.97 12.68 -10.74
CA LEU A 347 -5.12 13.29 -11.77
C LEU A 347 -4.92 14.80 -11.53
N GLU A 348 -5.94 15.52 -11.08
CA GLU A 348 -5.85 16.93 -10.70
C GLU A 348 -4.88 17.10 -9.52
N ASN A 349 -4.95 16.21 -8.53
CA ASN A 349 -4.01 16.18 -7.41
C ASN A 349 -2.56 15.91 -7.86
N ALA A 350 -2.37 14.94 -8.77
CA ALA A 350 -1.07 14.69 -9.37
C ALA A 350 -0.52 15.93 -10.09
N TYR A 351 -1.36 16.60 -10.88
CA TYR A 351 -0.98 17.82 -11.59
C TYR A 351 -0.61 18.95 -10.62
N TYR A 352 -1.39 19.14 -9.54
CA TYR A 352 -1.07 20.10 -8.49
C TYR A 352 0.32 19.85 -7.89
N LEU A 353 0.65 18.61 -7.52
CA LEU A 353 1.95 18.29 -6.91
C LEU A 353 3.14 18.53 -7.86
N LEU A 354 2.97 18.19 -9.14
CA LEU A 354 4.03 18.36 -10.15
C LEU A 354 4.24 19.82 -10.59
N THR A 355 3.25 20.69 -10.40
CA THR A 355 3.27 22.08 -10.90
C THR A 355 3.35 23.15 -9.83
N THR A 356 3.09 22.81 -8.56
CA THR A 356 3.14 23.79 -7.46
C THR A 356 4.59 24.12 -7.09
N ASP A 357 5.03 25.32 -7.48
CA ASP A 357 6.41 25.78 -7.30
C ASP A 357 6.82 25.98 -5.84
N THR A 358 5.91 26.34 -4.95
CA THR A 358 6.22 26.61 -3.55
C THR A 358 5.02 26.34 -2.68
N ILE A 359 5.24 25.64 -1.57
CA ILE A 359 4.25 25.42 -0.52
C ILE A 359 4.83 25.85 0.83
N ARG A 360 3.94 26.24 1.74
CA ARG A 360 4.27 26.42 3.15
C ARG A 360 3.54 25.36 3.93
N VAL A 361 4.30 24.47 4.55
CA VAL A 361 3.78 23.42 5.41
C VAL A 361 3.73 23.98 6.82
N GLU A 362 2.56 23.86 7.46
CA GLU A 362 2.35 24.30 8.84
C GLU A 362 3.42 23.71 9.75
N GLU A 363 4.12 24.57 10.52
CA GLU A 363 5.20 24.21 11.46
C GLU A 363 6.47 23.54 10.86
N CYS A 364 6.44 23.06 9.62
CA CYS A 364 7.57 22.39 8.96
C CYS A 364 8.37 23.30 8.03
N GLY A 365 7.84 24.46 7.63
CA GLY A 365 8.57 25.47 6.86
C GLY A 365 8.12 25.61 5.41
N THR A 366 9.00 26.13 4.56
CA THR A 366 8.69 26.42 3.15
C THR A 366 9.51 25.51 2.25
N TYR A 367 8.84 24.95 1.23
CA TYR A 367 9.45 24.00 0.31
C TYR A 367 9.18 24.43 -1.13
N PHE A 368 10.20 24.36 -1.98
CA PHE A 368 10.02 24.38 -3.41
C PHE A 368 9.43 23.05 -3.89
N GLY A 369 8.59 23.12 -4.92
CA GLY A 369 8.04 21.97 -5.63
C GLY A 369 8.17 22.12 -7.14
N GLY A 370 7.68 21.12 -7.86
CA GLY A 370 7.65 21.10 -9.33
C GLY A 370 8.98 21.51 -9.97
N GLN A 371 8.90 22.37 -10.97
CA GLN A 371 10.06 22.85 -11.73
C GLN A 371 11.06 23.64 -10.86
N LYS A 372 10.58 24.35 -9.84
CA LYS A 372 11.44 25.11 -8.93
C LYS A 372 12.27 24.21 -8.02
N ALA A 373 11.72 23.07 -7.58
CA ALA A 373 12.48 22.09 -6.78
C ALA A 373 13.66 21.49 -7.56
N TYR A 374 13.45 21.11 -8.83
CA TYR A 374 14.56 20.64 -9.69
C TYR A 374 15.65 21.72 -9.86
N SER A 375 15.24 22.97 -10.06
CA SER A 375 16.19 24.09 -10.20
C SER A 375 17.00 24.32 -8.93
N ALA A 376 16.36 24.23 -7.76
CA ALA A 376 17.02 24.35 -6.46
C ALA A 376 17.97 23.18 -6.21
N TRP A 377 17.53 21.95 -6.49
CA TRP A 377 18.35 20.74 -6.37
C TRP A 377 19.59 20.80 -7.27
N ALA A 378 19.42 21.16 -8.54
CA ALA A 378 20.53 21.34 -9.49
C ALA A 378 21.51 22.43 -9.04
N SER A 379 21.00 23.53 -8.48
CA SER A 379 21.83 24.64 -7.99
C SER A 379 22.63 24.24 -6.75
N ALA A 380 21.99 23.54 -5.80
CA ALA A 380 22.65 23.03 -4.61
C ALA A 380 23.76 22.03 -4.97
N MET A 381 23.53 21.17 -5.95
CA MET A 381 24.53 20.24 -6.50
C MET A 381 25.67 20.95 -7.23
N ALA A 382 25.45 22.12 -7.84
CA ALA A 382 26.47 22.86 -8.59
C ALA A 382 27.36 23.76 -7.71
N ASP A 383 26.91 24.10 -6.51
CA ASP A 383 27.61 25.01 -5.61
C ASP A 383 28.84 24.37 -4.96
N ASP A 384 30.03 24.76 -5.42
CA ASP A 384 31.32 24.25 -4.94
C ASP A 384 31.58 24.54 -3.44
N LEU A 385 30.92 25.54 -2.85
CA LEU A 385 31.05 25.81 -1.41
C LEU A 385 30.48 24.65 -0.58
N ASN A 386 29.50 23.91 -1.12
CA ASN A 386 28.94 22.71 -0.49
C ASN A 386 29.84 21.47 -0.62
N PHE A 387 30.94 21.54 -1.38
CA PHE A 387 31.78 20.37 -1.68
C PHE A 387 33.28 20.69 -1.63
N SER A 388 33.65 21.78 -0.97
CA SER A 388 35.04 22.19 -0.85
C SER A 388 35.87 21.14 -0.08
N LYS A 389 37.19 21.11 -0.29
CA LYS A 389 38.12 20.25 0.48
C LYS A 389 38.11 20.52 1.99
N GLN A 390 37.53 21.65 2.42
CA GLN A 390 37.39 22.02 3.84
C GLN A 390 36.04 21.56 4.42
N THR A 391 35.15 21.01 3.59
CA THR A 391 33.86 20.49 4.04
C THR A 391 34.07 19.31 4.97
N GLN A 392 33.47 19.37 6.15
CA GLN A 392 33.52 18.27 7.11
C GLN A 392 32.86 17.02 6.52
N LEU A 393 33.44 15.84 6.78
CA LEU A 393 32.93 14.57 6.27
C LEU A 393 31.48 14.32 6.69
N SER A 394 31.11 14.65 7.93
CA SER A 394 29.73 14.55 8.43
C SER A 394 28.73 15.33 7.57
N LEU A 395 29.10 16.56 7.17
CA LEU A 395 28.25 17.40 6.34
C LEU A 395 28.16 16.87 4.89
N LEU A 396 29.23 16.26 4.36
CA LEU A 396 29.17 15.57 3.06
C LEU A 396 28.25 14.35 3.11
N ILE A 397 28.28 13.58 4.20
CA ILE A 397 27.41 12.43 4.42
C ILE A 397 25.95 12.89 4.49
N GLU A 398 25.64 13.93 5.27
CA GLU A 398 24.29 14.50 5.37
C GLU A 398 23.74 14.94 4.00
N ARG A 399 24.56 15.63 3.20
CA ARG A 399 24.19 16.04 1.83
C ARG A 399 23.98 14.84 0.92
N MET A 400 24.81 13.81 1.04
CA MET A 400 24.65 12.57 0.27
C MET A 400 23.37 11.83 0.67
N MET A 401 22.99 11.84 1.94
CA MET A 401 21.72 11.28 2.41
C MET A 401 20.53 12.04 1.80
N CYS A 402 20.52 13.37 1.90
CA CYS A 402 19.49 14.21 1.28
C CYS A 402 19.39 13.96 -0.24
N PHE A 403 20.52 13.81 -0.92
CA PHE A 403 20.58 13.48 -2.34
C PHE A 403 20.03 12.09 -2.64
N GLY A 404 20.44 11.08 -1.85
CA GLY A 404 19.97 9.70 -1.98
C GLY A 404 18.46 9.58 -1.80
N ASP A 405 17.90 10.31 -0.83
CA ASP A 405 16.47 10.39 -0.60
C ASP A 405 15.74 11.02 -1.79
N ALA A 406 16.23 12.16 -2.30
CA ALA A 406 15.68 12.81 -3.48
C ALA A 406 15.65 11.86 -4.69
N VAL A 407 16.76 11.17 -4.97
CA VAL A 407 16.86 10.20 -6.07
C VAL A 407 15.89 9.04 -5.87
N THR A 408 15.83 8.48 -4.66
CA THR A 408 15.01 7.31 -4.34
C THR A 408 13.53 7.64 -4.48
N MET A 409 13.08 8.76 -3.92
CA MET A 409 11.69 9.20 -4.01
C MET A 409 11.25 9.52 -5.43
N VAL A 410 12.10 10.21 -6.20
CA VAL A 410 11.78 10.55 -7.59
C VAL A 410 11.78 9.29 -8.44
N GLY A 411 12.72 8.37 -8.23
CA GLY A 411 12.82 7.11 -8.97
C GLY A 411 11.63 6.19 -8.71
N GLU A 412 11.39 5.85 -7.45
CA GLU A 412 10.25 5.04 -7.03
C GLU A 412 8.93 5.70 -7.44
N GLY A 413 8.78 6.97 -7.09
CA GLY A 413 7.53 7.70 -7.29
C GLY A 413 7.12 7.80 -8.75
N ARG A 414 8.05 8.17 -9.65
CA ARG A 414 7.74 8.37 -11.08
C ARG A 414 7.53 7.05 -11.80
N SER A 415 8.23 5.99 -11.40
CA SER A 415 7.99 4.64 -11.92
C SER A 415 6.57 4.16 -11.60
N TYR A 416 6.12 4.35 -10.35
CA TYR A 416 4.76 3.98 -9.96
C TYR A 416 3.69 4.95 -10.47
N ALA A 417 4.01 6.24 -10.65
CA ALA A 417 3.16 7.18 -11.39
C ALA A 417 2.91 6.68 -12.81
N ALA A 418 3.96 6.33 -13.55
CA ALA A 418 3.86 5.81 -14.90
C ALA A 418 3.03 4.53 -14.98
N GLY A 419 3.24 3.60 -14.03
CA GLY A 419 2.42 2.39 -13.92
C GLY A 419 0.93 2.68 -13.72
N TYR A 420 0.59 3.62 -12.83
CA TYR A 420 -0.80 4.03 -12.61
C TYR A 420 -1.42 4.72 -13.84
N ILE A 421 -0.68 5.63 -14.48
CA ILE A 421 -1.15 6.32 -15.69
C ILE A 421 -1.35 5.33 -16.86
N ASN A 422 -0.45 4.36 -17.04
CA ASN A 422 -0.63 3.30 -18.04
C ASN A 422 -1.91 2.48 -17.78
N TRP A 423 -2.16 2.10 -16.52
CA TRP A 423 -3.38 1.40 -16.13
C TRP A 423 -4.66 2.20 -16.48
N ILE A 424 -4.64 3.53 -16.32
CA ILE A 424 -5.74 4.40 -16.80
C ILE A 424 -5.91 4.25 -18.31
N GLY A 425 -4.83 4.34 -19.08
CA GLY A 425 -4.86 4.21 -20.54
C GLY A 425 -5.27 2.83 -21.06
N GLU A 426 -5.04 1.77 -20.28
CA GLU A 426 -5.50 0.41 -20.58
C GLU A 426 -7.00 0.24 -20.32
N THR A 427 -7.54 0.95 -19.33
CA THR A 427 -8.96 0.88 -18.94
C THR A 427 -9.84 1.90 -19.66
N ASN A 428 -9.24 2.93 -20.28
CA ASN A 428 -9.93 4.04 -20.95
C ASN A 428 -9.28 4.29 -22.34
N PRO A 429 -9.68 3.54 -23.38
CA PRO A 429 -9.05 3.59 -24.70
C PRO A 429 -9.00 4.98 -25.35
N GLU A 430 -9.96 5.85 -25.04
CA GLU A 430 -10.09 7.21 -25.54
C GLU A 430 -8.99 8.17 -25.09
N VAL A 431 -8.30 7.85 -23.98
CA VAL A 431 -7.16 8.61 -23.43
C VAL A 431 -5.86 7.81 -23.42
N SER A 432 -5.84 6.64 -24.08
CA SER A 432 -4.71 5.70 -24.05
C SER A 432 -3.41 6.30 -24.59
N ASN A 433 -3.49 7.19 -25.57
CA ASN A 433 -2.32 7.83 -26.18
C ASN A 433 -1.69 8.86 -25.22
N GLU A 434 -2.51 9.71 -24.62
CA GLU A 434 -2.08 10.70 -23.62
C GLU A 434 -1.46 10.00 -22.40
N CYS A 435 -2.09 8.91 -21.95
CA CYS A 435 -1.56 8.10 -20.87
C CYS A 435 -0.19 7.52 -21.23
N ARG A 436 -0.04 6.92 -22.42
CA ARG A 436 1.24 6.33 -22.87
C ARG A 436 2.35 7.39 -22.96
N ASN A 437 2.04 8.57 -23.48
CA ASN A 437 2.99 9.68 -23.57
C ASN A 437 3.41 10.17 -22.18
N CYS A 438 2.43 10.46 -21.31
CA CYS A 438 2.67 10.91 -19.94
C CYS A 438 3.50 9.89 -19.15
N ALA A 439 3.13 8.62 -19.18
CA ALA A 439 3.87 7.53 -18.53
C ALA A 439 5.29 7.38 -19.09
N GLY A 440 5.48 7.55 -20.41
CA GLY A 440 6.80 7.55 -21.04
C GLY A 440 7.72 8.64 -20.50
N TYR A 441 7.20 9.87 -20.34
CA TYR A 441 7.96 10.96 -19.76
C TYR A 441 8.26 10.77 -18.27
N LEU A 442 7.31 10.23 -17.49
CA LEU A 442 7.53 9.90 -16.08
C LEU A 442 8.62 8.82 -15.93
N ASN A 443 8.60 7.76 -16.76
CA ASN A 443 9.67 6.76 -16.77
C ASN A 443 11.03 7.38 -17.14
N ALA A 444 11.07 8.32 -18.09
CA ALA A 444 12.32 9.02 -18.43
C ALA A 444 12.88 9.84 -17.25
N VAL A 445 12.02 10.35 -16.36
CA VAL A 445 12.45 10.98 -15.09
C VAL A 445 13.07 9.92 -14.17
N ALA A 446 12.39 8.79 -13.96
CA ALA A 446 12.89 7.69 -13.13
C ALA A 446 14.23 7.13 -13.64
N ASP A 447 14.39 6.98 -14.95
CA ASP A 447 15.64 6.56 -15.60
C ASP A 447 16.77 7.57 -15.37
N SER A 448 16.45 8.88 -15.42
CA SER A 448 17.42 9.94 -15.22
C SER A 448 18.00 9.91 -13.82
N VAL A 449 17.16 9.73 -12.78
CA VAL A 449 17.64 9.66 -11.39
C VAL A 449 18.31 8.32 -11.08
N THR A 450 17.88 7.22 -11.71
CA THR A 450 18.58 5.93 -11.62
C THR A 450 20.02 6.03 -12.15
N LYS A 451 20.23 6.74 -13.27
CA LYS A 451 21.58 7.01 -13.79
C LYS A 451 22.43 7.81 -12.80
N MET A 452 21.84 8.73 -12.02
CA MET A 452 22.58 9.47 -11.00
C MET A 452 23.11 8.54 -9.91
N SER A 453 22.29 7.61 -9.41
CA SER A 453 22.72 6.60 -8.44
C SER A 453 23.83 5.72 -8.98
N ASN A 454 23.71 5.29 -10.24
CA ASN A 454 24.72 4.44 -10.90
C ASN A 454 26.08 5.13 -11.07
N ILE A 455 26.12 6.44 -11.30
CA ILE A 455 27.38 7.20 -11.39
C ILE A 455 28.15 7.13 -10.06
N LEU A 456 27.45 7.21 -8.93
CA LEU A 456 28.07 7.11 -7.61
C LEU A 456 28.40 5.66 -7.23
N GLY A 457 27.68 4.68 -7.79
CA GLY A 457 27.78 3.27 -7.40
C GLY A 457 26.94 2.95 -6.16
N GLY A 458 25.84 3.70 -5.96
CA GLY A 458 25.04 3.70 -4.74
C GLY A 458 25.38 4.87 -3.80
N PHE A 459 24.73 4.90 -2.64
CA PHE A 459 24.81 6.00 -1.67
C PHE A 459 25.59 5.63 -0.39
N GLY A 460 26.34 4.53 -0.42
CA GLY A 460 27.03 4.00 0.77
C GLY A 460 28.53 3.86 0.54
N GLY A 461 29.31 4.03 1.61
CA GLY A 461 30.76 3.85 1.61
C GLY A 461 31.55 5.10 1.22
N GLU A 462 32.85 5.05 1.50
CA GLU A 462 33.76 6.18 1.30
C GLU A 462 33.89 6.56 -0.18
N ASP A 463 33.95 5.57 -1.08
CA ASP A 463 34.04 5.78 -2.53
C ASP A 463 32.86 6.62 -3.07
N ALA A 464 31.64 6.35 -2.60
CA ALA A 464 30.46 7.10 -3.01
C ALA A 464 30.55 8.56 -2.54
N VAL A 465 31.00 8.80 -1.32
CA VAL A 465 31.20 10.16 -0.77
C VAL A 465 32.27 10.92 -1.55
N GLN A 466 33.39 10.27 -1.88
CA GLN A 466 34.47 10.89 -2.65
C GLN A 466 33.99 11.27 -4.06
N LYS A 467 33.28 10.38 -4.75
CA LYS A 467 32.66 10.67 -6.05
C LYS A 467 31.62 11.78 -5.96
N PHE A 468 30.83 11.80 -4.88
CA PHE A 468 29.81 12.82 -4.66
C PHE A 468 30.40 14.22 -4.46
N ALA A 469 31.61 14.33 -3.90
CA ALA A 469 32.34 15.59 -3.78
C ALA A 469 33.00 16.04 -5.10
N ASP A 470 33.31 15.11 -6.01
CA ASP A 470 33.98 15.40 -7.27
C ASP A 470 33.14 16.33 -8.16
N LYS A 471 33.76 17.42 -8.63
CA LYS A 471 33.06 18.46 -9.39
C LYS A 471 32.59 17.97 -10.75
N GLU A 472 33.37 17.18 -11.46
CA GLU A 472 32.99 16.69 -12.79
C GLU A 472 31.79 15.76 -12.67
N ILE A 473 31.82 14.84 -11.69
CA ILE A 473 30.70 13.94 -11.38
C ILE A 473 29.44 14.73 -11.00
N ARG A 474 29.54 15.72 -10.11
CA ARG A 474 28.39 16.57 -9.75
C ARG A 474 27.81 17.28 -10.97
N MET A 475 28.63 17.77 -11.89
CA MET A 475 28.13 18.44 -13.11
C MET A 475 27.44 17.46 -14.09
N GLN A 476 27.85 16.18 -14.11
CA GLN A 476 27.10 15.14 -14.82
C GLN A 476 25.72 14.91 -14.17
N ILE A 477 25.68 14.83 -12.84
CA ILE A 477 24.43 14.71 -12.07
C ILE A 477 23.51 15.91 -12.32
N VAL A 478 24.01 17.14 -12.28
CA VAL A 478 23.25 18.36 -12.60
C VAL A 478 22.64 18.29 -14.00
N SER A 479 23.37 17.74 -14.97
CA SER A 479 22.86 17.56 -16.33
C SER A 479 21.70 16.57 -16.39
N LEU A 480 21.76 15.49 -15.60
CA LEU A 480 20.67 14.54 -15.43
C LEU A 480 19.47 15.15 -14.69
N ILE A 481 19.69 16.00 -13.67
CA ILE A 481 18.60 16.70 -12.95
C ILE A 481 17.83 17.59 -13.92
N LYS A 482 18.54 18.33 -14.79
CA LYS A 482 17.92 19.15 -15.84
C LYS A 482 17.20 18.33 -16.91
N LEU A 483 17.67 17.10 -17.20
CA LEU A 483 16.98 16.20 -18.12
C LEU A 483 15.68 15.67 -17.50
N ALA A 484 15.71 15.26 -16.23
CA ALA A 484 14.55 14.89 -15.45
C ALA A 484 13.53 16.04 -15.40
N GLN A 485 13.97 17.25 -15.06
CA GLN A 485 13.15 18.46 -15.02
C GLN A 485 12.38 18.70 -16.33
N ARG A 486 13.07 18.64 -17.49
CA ARG A 486 12.45 18.81 -18.81
C ARG A 486 11.47 17.68 -19.15
N SER A 487 11.76 16.46 -18.72
CA SER A 487 10.88 15.31 -18.97
C SER A 487 9.62 15.42 -18.12
N GLU A 488 9.74 15.83 -16.86
CA GLU A 488 8.58 16.05 -15.98
C GLU A 488 7.70 17.21 -16.49
N ALA A 489 8.29 18.28 -17.04
CA ALA A 489 7.52 19.36 -17.68
C ALA A 489 6.62 18.84 -18.82
N LYS A 490 7.15 17.95 -19.67
CA LYS A 490 6.35 17.32 -20.74
C LYS A 490 5.29 16.37 -20.18
N ALA A 491 5.59 15.65 -19.10
CA ALA A 491 4.59 14.84 -18.41
C ALA A 491 3.43 15.70 -17.88
N CYS A 492 3.71 16.88 -17.33
CA CYS A 492 2.68 17.82 -16.88
C CYS A 492 1.77 18.30 -18.03
N ASP A 493 2.32 18.57 -19.21
CA ASP A 493 1.54 18.99 -20.38
C ASP A 493 0.58 17.88 -20.86
N GLU A 494 1.07 16.64 -20.93
CA GLU A 494 0.25 15.46 -21.26
C GLU A 494 -0.80 15.20 -20.18
N LEU A 495 -0.43 15.30 -18.90
CA LEU A 495 -1.33 15.14 -17.76
C LEU A 495 -2.46 16.17 -17.76
N LYS A 496 -2.15 17.44 -18.08
CA LYS A 496 -3.15 18.50 -18.23
C LYS A 496 -4.16 18.17 -19.34
N THR A 497 -3.66 17.67 -20.47
CA THR A 497 -4.50 17.26 -21.60
C THR A 497 -5.39 16.08 -21.22
N LEU A 498 -4.83 15.09 -20.50
CA LEU A 498 -5.56 13.94 -19.98
C LEU A 498 -6.71 14.36 -19.06
N ILE A 499 -6.47 15.26 -18.10
CA ILE A 499 -7.49 15.77 -17.16
C ILE A 499 -8.67 16.41 -17.88
N CYS A 500 -8.44 17.11 -18.99
CA CYS A 500 -9.52 17.72 -19.77
C CYS A 500 -10.43 16.70 -20.49
N LYS A 501 -9.96 15.46 -20.68
CA LYS A 501 -10.67 14.41 -21.42
C LYS A 501 -11.44 13.43 -20.52
N VAL A 502 -11.18 13.44 -19.21
CA VAL A 502 -11.78 12.53 -18.21
C VAL A 502 -12.82 13.21 -17.30
#